data_AF-A0A967APY4-F1
#
_entry.id   AF-A0A967APY4-F1
#
_cell.length_a   1.000
_cell.length_b   1.000
_cell.length_c   1.000
_cell.angle_alpha   90.00
_cell.angle_beta   90.00
_cell.angle_gamma   90.00
#
_symmetry.space_group_name_H-M   'P 1'
#
loop_
_entity.id
_entity.type
_entity.pdbx_description
1 polymer ?
#
loop_
_entity_poly.entity_id
_entity_poly.type
_entity_poly.pdbx_seq_one_letter_code
_entity_poly.pdbx_strand_id
1 'polypeptide(L)'
;MLIALRFLIILVVTVISGYLVEAWSATINAGSCSAANIQTAINAASDGDTIAVPAGNCTWTSSVTMPNTKGLILQGAGAGITNITLGGNRLVLQTSSGRRPVRITGFSFIKNSGTSWDVQITGTARDWRIDHNTFNAGNIYGGYQVRVGQDDCNIDSYTYGLIDHNNFTNRNFVTSIFMEWPRGNSDPVACGDWVWSQPAQRGTAQALYIEDNTFSDAAGAAASQVIDCRWGCKYVLRYNTINNPWISTHSGCTNGGRDPIWQEIYNNRFAQPGSPYGGSQIEMRSTSGVIFGNASSSPTQFSISIDHERSYRTDCAGPYGGRADGTRSWDRNTSGQVAWQAMGQPGWGPPQATNMSQSTFAGMFAWGNLNGGNLINLGVVNNNGNTSTHVKSRREYFNSSDISSGSLSARPATCTAGPDGRSIYRATDQNSLGVSLYVCSSTNTWTLHYTPYIYPHPLQTGAPGGTGGGGASTVPPPAPSNLTVQ
;
A
#
# COMPACT_ATOMS: atom_id res chain seq x y z
N MET A 1 -70.76 25.70 -8.92
CA MET A 1 -70.37 24.40 -9.53
C MET A 1 -69.03 24.00 -8.92
N LEU A 2 -69.10 23.34 -7.76
CA LEU A 2 -68.03 23.25 -6.76
C LEU A 2 -67.67 21.76 -6.52
N ILE A 3 -67.41 21.00 -7.59
CA ILE A 3 -67.05 19.57 -7.51
C ILE A 3 -66.08 19.25 -8.65
N ALA A 4 -64.79 19.60 -8.51
CA ALA A 4 -63.75 19.12 -9.43
C ALA A 4 -62.30 19.27 -8.91
N LEU A 5 -62.08 19.78 -7.69
CA LEU A 5 -60.72 20.13 -7.22
C LEU A 5 -60.41 19.60 -5.82
N ARG A 6 -60.90 18.40 -5.49
CA ARG A 6 -60.56 17.70 -4.23
C ARG A 6 -60.06 16.26 -4.40
N PHE A 7 -60.05 15.72 -5.62
CA PHE A 7 -59.64 14.33 -5.87
C PHE A 7 -58.28 14.17 -6.58
N LEU A 8 -57.60 15.24 -7.00
CA LEU A 8 -56.31 15.14 -7.69
C LEU A 8 -55.08 15.35 -6.78
N ILE A 9 -55.27 15.85 -5.55
CA ILE A 9 -54.15 16.09 -4.60
C ILE A 9 -53.95 14.89 -3.66
N ILE A 10 -54.94 13.99 -3.54
CA ILE A 10 -54.85 12.80 -2.69
C ILE A 10 -54.21 11.60 -3.44
N LEU A 11 -54.05 11.66 -4.77
CA LEU A 11 -53.39 10.59 -5.54
C LEU A 11 -51.88 10.84 -5.79
N VAL A 12 -51.38 12.05 -5.56
CA VAL A 12 -49.95 12.40 -5.81
C VAL A 12 -49.10 12.34 -4.53
N VAL A 13 -49.73 12.32 -3.34
CA VAL A 13 -49.00 12.28 -2.05
C VAL A 13 -48.85 10.84 -1.51
N THR A 14 -49.52 9.85 -2.09
CA THR A 14 -49.49 8.44 -1.63
C THR A 14 -48.59 7.53 -2.47
N VAL A 15 -47.83 8.05 -3.43
CA VAL A 15 -46.86 7.29 -4.26
C VAL A 15 -45.39 7.65 -3.97
N ILE A 16 -45.11 8.52 -2.99
CA ILE A 16 -43.73 8.91 -2.62
C ILE A 16 -43.34 8.44 -1.19
N SER A 17 -44.20 7.67 -0.52
CA SER A 17 -44.01 7.29 0.90
C SER A 17 -43.67 5.81 1.16
N GLY A 18 -43.23 5.07 0.14
CA GLY A 18 -42.68 3.71 0.30
C GLY A 18 -41.88 3.40 -0.96
N TYR A 19 -40.57 3.18 -0.95
CA TYR A 19 -39.74 2.56 0.07
C TYR A 19 -38.41 3.31 0.18
N LEU A 20 -38.21 4.06 1.27
CA LEU A 20 -36.85 4.10 1.82
C LEU A 20 -36.69 2.76 2.52
N VAL A 21 -36.25 1.73 1.77
CA VAL A 21 -35.67 0.56 2.42
C VAL A 21 -34.42 1.10 3.08
N GLU A 22 -34.51 1.44 4.36
CA GLU A 22 -33.35 1.36 5.21
C GLU A 22 -32.82 -0.06 5.00
N ALA A 23 -31.73 -0.20 4.27
CA ALA A 23 -31.09 -1.48 4.10
C ALA A 23 -30.42 -1.81 5.43
N TRP A 24 -31.19 -2.40 6.34
CA TRP A 24 -30.66 -2.99 7.56
C TRP A 24 -29.73 -4.13 7.11
N SER A 25 -28.44 -4.00 7.38
CA SER A 25 -27.48 -5.09 7.24
C SER A 25 -27.90 -6.19 8.23
N ALA A 26 -28.30 -7.34 7.72
CA ALA A 26 -28.64 -8.47 8.57
C ALA A 26 -27.36 -9.13 9.10
N THR A 27 -27.44 -9.72 10.29
CA THR A 27 -26.41 -10.64 10.78
C THR A 27 -26.84 -12.07 10.52
N ILE A 28 -26.04 -12.80 9.76
CA ILE A 28 -26.22 -14.23 9.48
C ILE A 28 -25.18 -15.00 10.27
N ASN A 29 -25.65 -15.87 11.17
CA ASN A 29 -24.77 -16.71 11.96
C ASN A 29 -24.34 -17.94 11.16
N ALA A 30 -23.02 -18.12 10.96
CA ALA A 30 -22.51 -19.36 10.42
C ALA A 30 -22.65 -20.48 11.47
N GLY A 31 -23.06 -21.68 11.04
CA GLY A 31 -23.26 -22.81 11.97
C GLY A 31 -22.00 -23.27 12.72
N SER A 32 -20.81 -23.00 12.16
CA SER A 32 -19.50 -23.15 12.82
C SER A 32 -18.43 -22.39 12.04
N CYS A 33 -17.17 -22.44 12.49
CA CYS A 33 -16.02 -21.90 11.76
C CYS A 33 -15.58 -22.75 10.53
N SER A 34 -16.30 -23.81 10.17
CA SER A 34 -15.91 -24.67 9.05
C SER A 34 -16.10 -23.95 7.73
N ALA A 35 -15.27 -24.25 6.73
CA ALA A 35 -15.36 -23.64 5.41
C ALA A 35 -16.77 -23.80 4.79
N ALA A 36 -17.39 -24.98 4.94
CA ALA A 36 -18.73 -25.26 4.42
C ALA A 36 -19.84 -24.42 5.09
N ASN A 37 -19.77 -24.23 6.41
CA ASN A 37 -20.76 -23.44 7.14
C ASN A 37 -20.62 -21.95 6.84
N ILE A 38 -19.38 -21.44 6.74
CA ILE A 38 -19.12 -20.05 6.36
C ILE A 38 -19.57 -19.81 4.92
N GLN A 39 -19.26 -20.72 3.98
CA GLN A 39 -19.69 -20.57 2.58
C GLN A 39 -21.22 -20.60 2.44
N THR A 40 -21.90 -21.46 3.20
CA THR A 40 -23.38 -21.48 3.24
C THR A 40 -23.95 -20.14 3.70
N ALA A 41 -23.38 -19.55 4.76
CA ALA A 41 -23.78 -18.23 5.26
C ALA A 41 -23.52 -17.11 4.23
N ILE A 42 -22.35 -17.12 3.58
CA ILE A 42 -22.01 -16.17 2.50
C ILE A 42 -23.00 -16.29 1.33
N ASN A 43 -23.39 -17.52 0.96
CA ASN A 43 -24.33 -17.75 -0.13
C ASN A 43 -25.72 -17.19 0.20
N ALA A 44 -26.17 -17.31 1.45
CA ALA A 44 -27.45 -16.80 1.94
C ALA A 44 -27.50 -15.28 2.12
N ALA A 45 -26.34 -14.63 2.30
CA ALA A 45 -26.25 -13.20 2.57
C ALA A 45 -26.57 -12.29 1.39
N SER A 46 -27.11 -11.12 1.70
CA SER A 46 -27.29 -9.98 0.79
C SER A 46 -26.12 -9.00 0.88
N ASP A 47 -26.00 -8.12 -0.12
CA ASP A 47 -24.97 -7.07 -0.14
C ASP A 47 -25.09 -6.16 1.09
N GLY A 48 -24.01 -6.06 1.87
CA GLY A 48 -23.93 -5.31 3.11
C GLY A 48 -24.14 -6.12 4.38
N ASP A 49 -24.56 -7.39 4.31
CA ASP A 49 -24.78 -8.22 5.50
C ASP A 49 -23.48 -8.54 6.25
N THR A 50 -23.64 -8.90 7.52
CA THR A 50 -22.56 -9.41 8.38
C THR A 50 -22.70 -10.92 8.55
N ILE A 51 -21.63 -11.66 8.29
CA ILE A 51 -21.51 -13.07 8.64
C ILE A 51 -20.81 -13.17 10.00
N ALA A 52 -21.55 -13.54 11.03
CA ALA A 52 -21.00 -13.81 12.35
C ALA A 52 -20.55 -15.29 12.44
N VAL A 53 -19.25 -15.50 12.61
CA VAL A 53 -18.63 -16.83 12.72
C VAL A 53 -18.34 -17.11 14.19
N PRO A 54 -18.88 -18.20 14.76
CA PRO A 54 -18.71 -18.48 16.18
C PRO A 54 -17.26 -18.86 16.53
N ALA A 55 -17.00 -18.96 17.83
CA ALA A 55 -15.76 -19.51 18.36
C ALA A 55 -15.55 -20.95 17.86
N GLY A 56 -14.28 -21.32 17.67
CA GLY A 56 -13.92 -22.69 17.31
C GLY A 56 -12.54 -22.80 16.69
N ASN A 57 -12.07 -24.03 16.58
CA ASN A 57 -10.84 -24.39 15.89
C ASN A 57 -11.21 -25.23 14.68
N CYS A 58 -11.10 -24.66 13.48
CA CYS A 58 -11.49 -25.33 12.25
C CYS A 58 -10.29 -25.50 11.32
N THR A 59 -10.10 -26.72 10.83
CA THR A 59 -9.22 -26.96 9.69
C THR A 59 -10.04 -26.89 8.42
N TRP A 60 -9.69 -25.98 7.52
CA TRP A 60 -10.34 -25.86 6.23
C TRP A 60 -9.77 -26.88 5.26
N THR A 61 -10.67 -27.67 4.66
CA THR A 61 -10.37 -28.63 3.59
C THR A 61 -10.76 -28.10 2.21
N SER A 62 -11.37 -26.91 2.15
CA SER A 62 -11.73 -26.18 0.94
C SER A 62 -11.54 -24.69 1.18
N SER A 63 -11.30 -23.93 0.10
CA SER A 63 -11.27 -22.46 0.16
C SER A 63 -12.67 -21.89 0.35
N VAL A 64 -12.76 -20.73 1.01
CA VAL A 64 -13.99 -19.95 1.16
C VAL A 64 -13.89 -18.74 0.24
N THR A 65 -14.94 -18.47 -0.52
CA THR A 65 -14.96 -17.36 -1.49
C THR A 65 -16.16 -16.45 -1.24
N MET A 66 -15.87 -15.16 -1.01
CA MET A 66 -16.84 -14.08 -1.12
C MET A 66 -16.92 -13.64 -2.58
N PRO A 67 -18.10 -13.67 -3.22
CA PRO A 67 -18.24 -13.35 -4.63
C PRO A 67 -18.26 -11.85 -4.88
N ASN A 68 -17.87 -11.43 -6.09
CA ASN A 68 -17.85 -10.01 -6.52
C ASN A 68 -19.23 -9.34 -6.65
N THR A 69 -20.31 -10.07 -6.38
CA THR A 69 -21.69 -9.58 -6.47
C THR A 69 -22.19 -8.93 -5.18
N LYS A 70 -21.43 -9.03 -4.09
CA LYS A 70 -21.77 -8.49 -2.76
C LYS A 70 -20.50 -8.12 -2.01
N GLY A 71 -20.57 -7.12 -1.15
CA GLY A 71 -19.60 -6.87 -0.10
C GLY A 71 -20.20 -7.19 1.26
N LEU A 72 -19.44 -7.90 2.08
CA LEU A 72 -19.89 -8.40 3.38
C LEU A 72 -18.88 -8.05 4.46
N ILE A 73 -19.37 -7.99 5.69
CA ILE A 73 -18.52 -8.08 6.88
C ILE A 73 -18.42 -9.56 7.26
N LEU A 74 -17.24 -10.16 7.19
CA LEU A 74 -16.99 -11.48 7.75
C LEU A 74 -16.31 -11.30 9.11
N GLN A 75 -17.02 -11.66 10.18
CA GLN A 75 -16.63 -11.37 11.55
C GLN A 75 -16.49 -12.67 12.36
N GLY A 76 -15.28 -12.98 12.80
CA GLY A 76 -15.03 -14.01 13.79
C GLY A 76 -15.35 -13.51 15.20
N ALA A 77 -15.47 -14.43 16.15
CA ALA A 77 -15.75 -14.13 17.56
C ALA A 77 -14.57 -13.44 18.27
N GLY A 78 -13.43 -13.28 17.60
CA GLY A 78 -12.23 -12.61 18.08
C GLY A 78 -10.95 -13.37 17.72
N ALA A 79 -9.85 -12.66 17.55
CA ALA A 79 -8.54 -13.29 17.37
C ALA A 79 -8.19 -14.15 18.60
N GLY A 80 -7.72 -15.37 18.35
CA GLY A 80 -7.52 -16.43 19.33
C GLY A 80 -8.78 -17.26 19.64
N ILE A 81 -9.97 -16.81 19.23
CA ILE A 81 -11.27 -17.43 19.54
C ILE A 81 -11.85 -18.15 18.31
N THR A 82 -11.81 -17.51 17.13
CA THR A 82 -12.15 -18.15 15.84
C THR A 82 -10.86 -18.45 15.10
N ASN A 83 -10.37 -19.68 15.24
CA ASN A 83 -9.07 -20.12 14.72
C ASN A 83 -9.24 -21.00 13.48
N ILE A 84 -8.64 -20.58 12.37
CA ILE A 84 -8.72 -21.21 11.06
C ILE A 84 -7.35 -21.73 10.66
N THR A 85 -7.19 -23.06 10.65
CA THR A 85 -6.03 -23.72 10.03
C THR A 85 -6.34 -23.99 8.58
N LEU A 86 -5.58 -23.42 7.65
CA LEU A 86 -6.01 -23.37 6.25
C LEU A 86 -5.77 -24.64 5.44
N GLY A 87 -4.82 -25.51 5.82
CA GLY A 87 -4.61 -26.79 5.12
C GLY A 87 -4.21 -26.66 3.64
N GLY A 88 -3.62 -25.52 3.23
CA GLY A 88 -3.38 -25.19 1.83
C GLY A 88 -4.54 -24.51 1.10
N ASN A 89 -5.65 -24.24 1.80
CA ASN A 89 -6.77 -23.43 1.32
C ASN A 89 -6.58 -21.95 1.66
N ARG A 90 -7.56 -21.12 1.28
CA ARG A 90 -7.53 -19.68 1.51
C ARG A 90 -8.93 -19.09 1.65
N LEU A 91 -9.00 -17.89 2.22
CA LEU A 91 -10.14 -17.00 2.09
C LEU A 91 -9.93 -16.11 0.86
N VAL A 92 -10.85 -16.15 -0.11
CA VAL A 92 -10.82 -15.31 -1.31
C VAL A 92 -11.93 -14.27 -1.23
N LEU A 93 -11.55 -13.01 -1.40
CA LEU A 93 -12.42 -11.85 -1.32
C LEU A 93 -12.45 -11.22 -2.71
N GLN A 94 -13.42 -11.63 -3.52
CA GLN A 94 -13.62 -11.01 -4.83
C GLN A 94 -14.43 -9.75 -4.63
N THR A 95 -13.81 -8.61 -4.85
CA THR A 95 -14.42 -7.30 -4.61
C THR A 95 -14.78 -6.62 -5.91
N SER A 96 -15.86 -5.83 -5.90
CA SER A 96 -16.23 -5.01 -7.05
C SER A 96 -16.55 -3.60 -6.58
N SER A 97 -16.15 -2.60 -7.37
CA SER A 97 -16.68 -1.25 -7.20
C SER A 97 -18.22 -1.26 -7.27
N GLY A 98 -18.85 -0.36 -6.52
CA GLY A 98 -20.31 -0.21 -6.45
C GLY A 98 -21.03 -1.23 -5.55
N ARG A 99 -20.30 -2.04 -4.78
CA ARG A 99 -20.84 -2.89 -3.71
C ARG A 99 -20.64 -2.25 -2.34
N ARG A 100 -21.25 -2.83 -1.30
CA ARG A 100 -20.94 -2.44 0.07
C ARG A 100 -19.46 -2.75 0.40
N PRO A 101 -18.84 -2.04 1.35
CA PRO A 101 -17.47 -2.33 1.76
C PRO A 101 -17.31 -3.76 2.28
N VAL A 102 -16.23 -4.44 1.86
CA VAL A 102 -15.83 -5.74 2.43
C VAL A 102 -15.01 -5.50 3.69
N ARG A 103 -15.30 -6.23 4.76
CA ARG A 103 -14.49 -6.19 5.99
C ARG A 103 -14.22 -7.58 6.54
N ILE A 104 -12.97 -7.89 6.89
CA ILE A 104 -12.59 -9.12 7.59
C ILE A 104 -12.05 -8.79 8.96
N THR A 105 -12.65 -9.36 10.00
CA THR A 105 -12.24 -9.05 11.37
C THR A 105 -12.42 -10.20 12.36
N GLY A 106 -11.57 -10.26 13.38
CA GLY A 106 -11.72 -11.17 14.51
C GLY A 106 -11.37 -12.63 14.24
N PHE A 107 -10.47 -12.91 13.29
CA PHE A 107 -9.99 -14.28 13.00
C PHE A 107 -8.54 -14.49 13.42
N SER A 108 -8.19 -15.74 13.72
CA SER A 108 -6.82 -16.23 13.61
C SER A 108 -6.66 -17.09 12.36
N PHE A 109 -5.80 -16.68 11.44
CA PHE A 109 -5.39 -17.51 10.30
C PHE A 109 -4.07 -18.19 10.63
N ILE A 110 -4.07 -19.52 10.60
CA ILE A 110 -2.92 -20.35 10.93
C ILE A 110 -2.49 -21.08 9.65
N LYS A 111 -1.32 -20.71 9.17
CA LYS A 111 -0.68 -21.31 8.00
C LYS A 111 -0.02 -22.63 8.38
N ASN A 112 -0.27 -23.66 7.59
CA ASN A 112 0.36 -24.98 7.72
C ASN A 112 0.75 -25.59 6.35
N SER A 113 0.79 -24.78 5.29
CA SER A 113 1.31 -25.13 3.97
C SER A 113 1.99 -23.93 3.33
N GLY A 114 3.08 -24.16 2.58
CA GLY A 114 3.80 -23.12 1.82
C GLY A 114 3.24 -22.82 0.43
N THR A 115 2.24 -23.56 -0.04
CA THR A 115 1.76 -23.49 -1.43
C THR A 115 0.57 -22.54 -1.66
N SER A 116 0.07 -21.88 -0.61
CA SER A 116 -1.11 -20.98 -0.70
C SER A 116 -0.91 -19.72 0.13
N TRP A 117 -1.73 -18.71 -0.13
CA TRP A 117 -1.92 -17.51 0.70
C TRP A 117 -2.99 -17.75 1.76
N ASP A 118 -3.02 -16.95 2.82
CA ASP A 118 -4.02 -17.11 3.88
C ASP A 118 -5.33 -16.40 3.51
N VAL A 119 -5.21 -15.12 3.15
CA VAL A 119 -6.29 -14.27 2.65
C VAL A 119 -5.85 -13.66 1.32
N GLN A 120 -6.71 -13.74 0.31
CA GLN A 120 -6.54 -13.05 -0.95
C GLN A 120 -7.69 -12.06 -1.16
N ILE A 121 -7.37 -10.80 -1.45
CA ILE A 121 -8.35 -9.82 -1.92
C ILE A 121 -8.02 -9.43 -3.36
N THR A 122 -9.04 -9.43 -4.21
CA THR A 122 -8.91 -9.23 -5.66
C THR A 122 -10.11 -8.44 -6.19
N GLY A 123 -10.05 -8.01 -7.45
CA GLY A 123 -11.09 -7.26 -8.11
C GLY A 123 -10.86 -5.75 -8.09
N THR A 124 -11.93 -4.96 -7.95
CA THR A 124 -11.89 -3.51 -8.28
C THR A 124 -12.39 -2.57 -7.19
N ALA A 125 -12.80 -3.10 -6.02
CA ALA A 125 -13.21 -2.23 -4.91
C ALA A 125 -12.03 -1.47 -4.32
N ARG A 126 -12.32 -0.39 -3.61
CA ARG A 126 -11.34 0.65 -3.21
C ARG A 126 -11.48 1.07 -1.75
N ASP A 127 -12.27 0.31 -0.99
CA ASP A 127 -12.85 0.67 0.29
C ASP A 127 -13.02 -0.54 1.21
N TRP A 128 -12.32 -1.64 0.96
CA TRP A 128 -12.32 -2.81 1.85
C TRP A 128 -11.39 -2.63 3.06
N ARG A 129 -11.61 -3.44 4.10
CA ARG A 129 -10.81 -3.42 5.33
C ARG A 129 -10.47 -4.83 5.84
N ILE A 130 -9.25 -5.03 6.32
CA ILE A 130 -8.82 -6.25 7.03
C ILE A 130 -8.27 -5.79 8.38
N ASP A 131 -8.94 -6.13 9.47
CA ASP A 131 -8.61 -5.57 10.78
C ASP A 131 -8.85 -6.49 11.99
N HIS A 132 -8.07 -6.32 13.05
CA HIS A 132 -8.19 -7.12 14.29
C HIS A 132 -8.10 -8.64 14.06
N ASN A 133 -7.27 -9.07 13.11
CA ASN A 133 -6.95 -10.47 12.88
C ASN A 133 -5.53 -10.79 13.36
N THR A 134 -5.27 -12.08 13.60
CA THR A 134 -3.92 -12.59 13.75
C THR A 134 -3.57 -13.51 12.59
N PHE A 135 -2.41 -13.30 11.97
CA PHE A 135 -1.88 -14.16 10.92
C PHE A 135 -0.63 -14.85 11.43
N ASN A 136 -0.63 -16.18 11.48
CA ASN A 136 0.48 -16.98 11.97
C ASN A 136 1.04 -17.86 10.85
N ALA A 137 2.28 -17.61 10.46
CA ALA A 137 2.97 -18.34 9.39
C ALA A 137 3.32 -19.81 9.74
N GLY A 138 3.16 -20.23 10.99
CA GLY A 138 3.51 -21.56 11.45
C GLY A 138 5.01 -21.86 11.26
N ASN A 139 5.35 -23.11 10.92
CA ASN A 139 6.72 -23.51 10.58
C ASN A 139 6.96 -23.65 9.07
N ILE A 140 6.37 -22.75 8.28
CA ILE A 140 6.43 -22.77 6.82
C ILE A 140 7.63 -21.97 6.31
N TYR A 141 8.12 -22.32 5.13
CA TYR A 141 9.16 -21.61 4.40
C TYR A 141 8.56 -20.93 3.17
N GLY A 142 8.72 -19.62 3.07
CA GLY A 142 8.20 -18.80 1.96
C GLY A 142 6.68 -18.74 1.85
N GLY A 143 6.20 -17.98 0.87
CA GLY A 143 4.77 -17.73 0.63
C GLY A 143 4.28 -16.44 1.27
N TYR A 144 2.97 -16.17 1.11
CA TYR A 144 2.34 -14.91 1.51
C TYR A 144 1.23 -15.16 2.54
N GLN A 145 1.01 -14.24 3.49
CA GLN A 145 -0.15 -14.33 4.39
C GLN A 145 -1.36 -13.62 3.78
N VAL A 146 -1.23 -12.33 3.49
CA VAL A 146 -2.24 -11.54 2.79
C VAL A 146 -1.75 -11.23 1.39
N ARG A 147 -2.62 -11.45 0.41
CA ARG A 147 -2.39 -11.05 -0.97
C ARG A 147 -3.42 -10.03 -1.42
N VAL A 148 -2.95 -8.91 -1.95
CA VAL A 148 -3.75 -7.83 -2.52
C VAL A 148 -3.50 -7.79 -4.02
N GLY A 149 -4.33 -8.49 -4.79
CA GLY A 149 -4.13 -8.66 -6.23
C GLY A 149 -4.33 -10.09 -6.74
N GLN A 150 -3.84 -10.32 -7.95
CA GLN A 150 -3.90 -11.58 -8.70
C GLN A 150 -2.59 -11.81 -9.47
N ASP A 151 -2.20 -13.08 -9.72
CA ASP A 151 -0.93 -13.45 -10.41
C ASP A 151 -1.24 -13.71 -11.88
N ASP A 152 -2.12 -12.89 -12.43
CA ASP A 152 -2.66 -13.10 -13.75
C ASP A 152 -2.89 -11.73 -14.36
N CYS A 153 -2.05 -11.39 -15.34
CA CYS A 153 -2.15 -10.15 -16.08
C CYS A 153 -3.49 -9.99 -16.81
N ASN A 154 -4.23 -11.09 -17.03
CA ASN A 154 -5.50 -11.08 -17.74
C ASN A 154 -6.71 -10.79 -16.85
N ILE A 155 -6.51 -10.58 -15.55
CA ILE A 155 -7.58 -10.32 -14.59
C ILE A 155 -7.49 -8.89 -14.08
N ASP A 156 -8.64 -8.21 -14.01
CA ASP A 156 -8.77 -6.92 -13.33
C ASP A 156 -8.62 -7.11 -11.82
N SER A 157 -7.49 -6.68 -11.28
CA SER A 157 -7.21 -6.73 -9.83
C SER A 157 -6.51 -5.46 -9.34
N TYR A 158 -7.06 -4.32 -9.73
CA TYR A 158 -6.65 -2.99 -9.25
C TYR A 158 -7.50 -2.60 -8.03
N THR A 159 -7.15 -3.14 -6.87
CA THR A 159 -7.90 -2.97 -5.63
C THR A 159 -7.04 -2.41 -4.49
N TYR A 160 -7.64 -1.60 -3.63
CA TYR A 160 -6.98 -1.08 -2.43
C TYR A 160 -7.99 -0.83 -1.32
N GLY A 161 -7.47 -0.70 -0.12
CA GLY A 161 -8.25 -0.56 1.10
C GLY A 161 -7.32 -0.35 2.27
N LEU A 162 -7.75 -0.81 3.44
CA LEU A 162 -7.02 -0.65 4.69
C LEU A 162 -6.72 -2.02 5.32
N ILE A 163 -5.46 -2.24 5.69
CA ILE A 163 -5.05 -3.34 6.57
C ILE A 163 -4.59 -2.69 7.87
N ASP A 164 -5.35 -2.85 8.96
CA ASP A 164 -5.06 -2.18 10.22
C ASP A 164 -5.31 -2.99 11.48
N HIS A 165 -4.60 -2.71 12.57
CA HIS A 165 -4.79 -3.40 13.85
C HIS A 165 -4.67 -4.93 13.79
N ASN A 166 -3.92 -5.48 12.84
CA ASN A 166 -3.64 -6.91 12.76
C ASN A 166 -2.28 -7.22 13.40
N ASN A 167 -2.12 -8.49 13.79
CA ASN A 167 -0.84 -9.02 14.24
C ASN A 167 -0.35 -10.13 13.29
N PHE A 168 0.82 -9.91 12.69
CA PHE A 168 1.48 -10.84 11.79
C PHE A 168 2.68 -11.47 12.50
N THR A 169 2.66 -12.79 12.63
CA THR A 169 3.81 -13.58 13.06
C THR A 169 4.34 -14.35 11.85
N ASN A 170 5.47 -13.90 11.35
CA ASN A 170 6.17 -14.46 10.19
C ASN A 170 7.21 -15.50 10.63
N ARG A 171 7.61 -16.32 9.66
CA ARG A 171 8.73 -17.25 9.81
C ARG A 171 9.33 -17.57 8.45
N ASN A 172 10.65 -17.73 8.40
CA ASN A 172 11.39 -18.29 7.27
C ASN A 172 10.95 -17.73 5.89
N PHE A 173 11.16 -16.44 5.65
CA PHE A 173 10.88 -15.77 4.37
C PHE A 173 9.40 -15.62 3.98
N VAL A 174 8.46 -15.81 4.91
CA VAL A 174 7.04 -15.54 4.64
C VAL A 174 6.78 -14.04 4.56
N THR A 175 6.29 -13.55 3.42
CA THR A 175 5.88 -12.14 3.29
C THR A 175 4.50 -11.96 3.91
N SER A 176 4.34 -11.00 4.83
CA SER A 176 3.04 -10.73 5.44
C SER A 176 2.03 -10.24 4.41
N ILE A 177 2.43 -9.30 3.55
CA ILE A 177 1.56 -8.70 2.53
C ILE A 177 2.25 -8.74 1.17
N PHE A 178 1.63 -9.36 0.16
CA PHE A 178 2.10 -9.27 -1.22
C PHE A 178 1.07 -8.54 -2.09
N MET A 179 1.53 -7.59 -2.91
CA MET A 179 0.63 -6.70 -3.64
C MET A 179 0.95 -6.61 -5.14
N GLU A 180 -0.10 -6.73 -5.96
CA GLU A 180 -0.04 -6.71 -7.42
C GLU A 180 -1.27 -6.03 -8.01
N TRP A 181 -1.09 -5.23 -9.06
CA TRP A 181 -2.18 -4.51 -9.72
C TRP A 181 -2.28 -4.74 -11.23
N PRO A 182 -2.62 -5.97 -11.66
CA PRO A 182 -2.95 -6.22 -13.05
C PRO A 182 -4.30 -5.59 -13.44
N ARG A 183 -4.46 -5.25 -14.72
CA ARG A 183 -5.71 -4.74 -15.30
C ARG A 183 -6.10 -5.41 -16.61
N GLY A 184 -6.04 -6.73 -16.62
CA GLY A 184 -6.58 -7.55 -17.70
C GLY A 184 -6.18 -7.08 -19.11
N ASN A 185 -7.17 -7.05 -20.00
CA ASN A 185 -6.99 -6.56 -21.38
C ASN A 185 -6.57 -5.09 -21.49
N SER A 186 -6.57 -4.32 -20.39
CA SER A 186 -6.06 -2.95 -20.36
C SER A 186 -4.54 -2.87 -20.18
N ASP A 187 -3.86 -4.00 -19.95
CA ASP A 187 -2.40 -4.11 -19.86
C ASP A 187 -1.84 -4.70 -21.16
N PRO A 188 -1.71 -3.91 -22.25
CA PRO A 188 -1.49 -4.44 -23.60
C PRO A 188 -0.08 -5.01 -23.85
N VAL A 189 0.92 -4.64 -23.04
CA VAL A 189 2.31 -5.09 -23.20
C VAL A 189 2.78 -5.88 -21.98
N ALA A 190 2.46 -5.43 -20.78
CA ALA A 190 2.87 -6.08 -19.54
C ALA A 190 1.95 -5.74 -18.37
N CYS A 191 1.88 -6.64 -17.38
CA CYS A 191 1.18 -6.43 -16.11
C CYS A 191 1.49 -5.04 -15.50
N GLY A 192 0.44 -4.30 -15.16
CA GLY A 192 0.53 -2.99 -14.52
C GLY A 192 0.72 -1.81 -15.51
N ASP A 193 0.77 -2.06 -16.82
CA ASP A 193 0.86 -1.03 -17.87
C ASP A 193 -0.20 0.06 -17.71
N TRP A 194 -1.47 -0.34 -17.51
CA TRP A 194 -2.53 0.63 -17.38
C TRP A 194 -2.29 1.53 -16.17
N VAL A 195 -1.99 0.96 -15.00
CA VAL A 195 -1.77 1.75 -13.79
C VAL A 195 -0.56 2.67 -13.96
N TRP A 196 0.48 2.22 -14.66
CA TRP A 196 1.65 3.02 -15.03
C TRP A 196 1.36 4.13 -16.05
N SER A 197 0.25 4.07 -16.78
CA SER A 197 -0.22 5.17 -17.63
C SER A 197 -1.05 6.20 -16.88
N GLN A 198 -1.45 5.93 -15.63
CA GLN A 198 -2.26 6.85 -14.83
C GLN A 198 -1.38 7.80 -13.99
N PRO A 199 -1.90 9.00 -13.64
CA PRO A 199 -1.25 9.85 -12.66
C PRO A 199 -1.00 9.12 -11.33
N ALA A 200 0.13 9.39 -10.68
CA ALA A 200 0.52 8.70 -9.45
C ALA A 200 -0.45 8.91 -8.27
N GLN A 201 -1.21 10.02 -8.25
CA GLN A 201 -2.23 10.31 -7.22
C GLN A 201 -1.67 10.20 -5.78
N ARG A 202 -0.51 10.83 -5.56
CA ARG A 202 0.29 10.79 -4.32
C ARG A 202 -0.45 11.46 -3.17
N GLY A 203 -0.38 10.91 -1.95
CA GLY A 203 -1.04 11.52 -0.80
C GLY A 203 -2.57 11.50 -0.85
N THR A 204 -3.16 10.53 -1.56
CA THR A 204 -4.63 10.36 -1.69
C THR A 204 -5.07 8.99 -1.20
N ALA A 205 -6.39 8.74 -1.12
CA ALA A 205 -6.94 7.42 -0.83
C ALA A 205 -6.56 6.32 -1.85
N GLN A 206 -5.97 6.67 -3.01
CA GLN A 206 -5.66 5.72 -4.09
C GLN A 206 -4.33 4.97 -3.86
N ALA A 207 -4.24 4.26 -2.75
CA ALA A 207 -3.15 3.38 -2.37
C ALA A 207 -3.65 2.33 -1.38
N LEU A 208 -2.92 1.21 -1.24
CA LEU A 208 -3.13 0.32 -0.11
C LEU A 208 -2.60 0.98 1.17
N TYR A 209 -3.44 1.14 2.19
CA TYR A 209 -3.03 1.66 3.50
C TYR A 209 -2.78 0.51 4.47
N ILE A 210 -1.66 0.58 5.19
CA ILE A 210 -1.22 -0.40 6.17
C ILE A 210 -0.86 0.36 7.45
N GLU A 211 -1.72 0.27 8.46
CA GLU A 211 -1.71 1.15 9.63
C GLU A 211 -1.80 0.37 10.94
N ASP A 212 -1.09 0.81 11.97
CA ASP A 212 -1.32 0.32 13.34
C ASP A 212 -1.23 -1.22 13.48
N ASN A 213 -0.51 -1.89 12.57
CA ASN A 213 -0.28 -3.34 12.63
C ASN A 213 1.01 -3.63 13.39
N THR A 214 1.09 -4.85 13.91
CA THR A 214 2.35 -5.42 14.42
C THR A 214 2.83 -6.53 13.50
N PHE A 215 4.08 -6.45 13.05
CA PHE A 215 4.76 -7.46 12.27
C PHE A 215 5.95 -7.99 13.07
N SER A 216 6.06 -9.30 13.24
CA SER A 216 7.17 -9.91 13.97
C SER A 216 7.64 -11.18 13.26
N ASP A 217 8.95 -11.33 13.06
CA ASP A 217 9.50 -12.66 12.78
C ASP A 217 9.61 -13.46 14.07
N ALA A 218 9.28 -14.74 14.01
CA ALA A 218 9.47 -15.65 15.13
C ALA A 218 10.96 -15.77 15.48
N ALA A 219 11.27 -15.88 16.77
CA ALA A 219 12.65 -16.00 17.25
C ALA A 219 13.42 -17.13 16.54
N GLY A 220 14.65 -16.83 16.11
CA GLY A 220 15.53 -17.77 15.39
C GLY A 220 15.11 -18.10 13.96
N ALA A 221 14.08 -17.45 13.41
CA ALA A 221 13.68 -17.62 12.01
C ALA A 221 14.56 -16.81 11.06
N ALA A 222 14.69 -17.27 9.80
CA ALA A 222 15.20 -16.42 8.74
C ALA A 222 14.25 -15.24 8.50
N ALA A 223 14.80 -14.06 8.20
CA ALA A 223 14.00 -12.85 8.12
C ALA A 223 13.01 -12.90 6.97
N SER A 224 11.84 -12.34 7.24
CA SER A 224 10.74 -12.30 6.30
C SER A 224 10.43 -10.86 5.90
N GLN A 225 9.40 -10.65 5.10
CA GLN A 225 9.05 -9.33 4.60
C GLN A 225 7.73 -8.85 5.22
N VAL A 226 7.65 -7.57 5.56
CA VAL A 226 6.37 -6.92 5.87
C VAL A 226 5.53 -6.86 4.60
N ILE A 227 6.12 -6.29 3.55
CA ILE A 227 5.49 -6.15 2.26
C ILE A 227 6.52 -6.28 1.14
N ASP A 228 6.13 -6.97 0.07
CA ASP A 228 6.74 -6.86 -1.25
C ASP A 228 5.62 -6.61 -2.27
N CYS A 229 5.92 -5.93 -3.37
CA CYS A 229 4.92 -5.60 -4.36
C CYS A 229 5.51 -5.43 -5.76
N ARG A 230 4.69 -5.65 -6.79
CA ARG A 230 5.07 -5.51 -8.19
C ARG A 230 3.90 -4.98 -9.02
N TRP A 231 4.14 -4.73 -10.31
CA TRP A 231 3.11 -4.42 -11.31
C TRP A 231 2.34 -3.15 -10.98
N GLY A 232 3.07 -2.04 -10.86
CA GLY A 232 2.47 -0.72 -10.69
C GLY A 232 1.92 -0.44 -9.28
N CYS A 233 2.19 -1.29 -8.29
CA CYS A 233 1.72 -1.15 -6.92
C CYS A 233 2.02 0.23 -6.29
N LYS A 234 1.11 0.69 -5.42
CA LYS A 234 1.28 1.83 -4.52
C LYS A 234 0.77 1.51 -3.12
N TYR A 235 1.59 1.74 -2.11
CA TYR A 235 1.18 1.54 -0.72
C TYR A 235 1.67 2.66 0.19
N VAL A 236 0.96 2.80 1.32
CA VAL A 236 1.29 3.65 2.45
C VAL A 236 1.45 2.75 3.68
N LEU A 237 2.67 2.64 4.18
CA LEU A 237 3.00 1.90 5.40
C LEU A 237 3.31 2.92 6.50
N ARG A 238 2.41 3.08 7.47
CA ARG A 238 2.55 4.09 8.52
C ARG A 238 2.08 3.64 9.91
N TYR A 239 2.74 4.14 10.95
CA TYR A 239 2.38 3.86 12.35
C TYR A 239 2.38 2.36 12.74
N ASN A 240 3.12 1.52 12.01
CA ASN A 240 3.23 0.10 12.34
C ASN A 240 4.39 -0.16 13.30
N THR A 241 4.28 -1.24 14.07
CA THR A 241 5.40 -1.81 14.82
C THR A 241 5.99 -2.98 14.04
N ILE A 242 7.27 -2.89 13.71
CA ILE A 242 7.98 -3.86 12.87
C ILE A 242 9.15 -4.44 13.67
N ASN A 243 9.09 -5.73 13.95
CA ASN A 243 10.09 -6.45 14.72
C ASN A 243 10.74 -7.52 13.85
N ASN A 244 11.84 -7.15 13.19
CA ASN A 244 12.66 -7.97 12.28
C ASN A 244 12.35 -7.87 10.77
N PRO A 245 11.12 -8.04 10.27
CA PRO A 245 10.93 -8.20 8.83
C PRO A 245 11.19 -6.90 8.06
N TRP A 246 11.79 -7.03 6.89
CA TRP A 246 12.17 -5.91 6.03
C TRP A 246 11.03 -5.51 5.08
N ILE A 247 11.15 -4.32 4.49
CA ILE A 247 10.18 -3.78 3.56
C ILE A 247 10.83 -3.73 2.19
N SER A 248 10.13 -4.23 1.17
CA SER A 248 10.62 -4.20 -0.20
C SER A 248 9.55 -3.84 -1.22
N THR A 249 10.02 -3.64 -2.43
CA THR A 249 9.25 -3.65 -3.67
C THR A 249 10.03 -4.45 -4.69
N HIS A 250 9.42 -4.99 -5.72
CA HIS A 250 10.07 -5.83 -6.72
C HIS A 250 10.12 -5.11 -8.07
N SER A 251 11.31 -4.97 -8.65
CA SER A 251 11.47 -4.28 -9.93
C SER A 251 10.77 -5.04 -11.07
N GLY A 252 10.22 -4.28 -12.00
CA GLY A 252 9.72 -4.77 -13.27
C GLY A 252 10.81 -5.32 -14.18
N CYS A 253 12.07 -4.89 -14.04
CA CYS A 253 13.20 -5.38 -14.84
C CYS A 253 13.26 -6.91 -14.79
N THR A 254 13.39 -7.51 -13.61
CA THR A 254 13.54 -8.98 -13.48
C THR A 254 12.21 -9.72 -13.44
N ASN A 255 11.10 -9.04 -13.11
CA ASN A 255 9.79 -9.67 -12.96
C ASN A 255 8.94 -9.67 -14.26
N GLY A 256 9.28 -8.85 -15.25
CA GLY A 256 8.60 -8.81 -16.55
C GLY A 256 7.30 -7.99 -16.60
N GLY A 257 6.84 -7.43 -15.49
CA GLY A 257 5.73 -6.45 -15.42
C GLY A 257 6.23 -5.03 -15.11
N ARG A 258 5.36 -4.06 -14.82
CA ARG A 258 5.76 -2.69 -14.47
C ARG A 258 6.31 -2.53 -13.06
N ASP A 259 7.25 -1.60 -12.91
CA ASP A 259 7.81 -1.23 -11.62
C ASP A 259 6.72 -0.68 -10.67
N PRO A 260 6.94 -0.77 -9.35
CA PRO A 260 6.16 -0.04 -8.36
C PRO A 260 6.16 1.47 -8.64
N ILE A 261 5.03 2.15 -8.40
CA ILE A 261 4.84 3.55 -8.81
C ILE A 261 5.26 4.55 -7.73
N TRP A 262 4.77 4.34 -6.51
CA TRP A 262 4.88 5.30 -5.42
C TRP A 262 4.66 4.65 -4.05
N GLN A 263 5.62 4.87 -3.14
CA GLN A 263 5.65 4.25 -1.82
C GLN A 263 5.77 5.34 -0.76
N GLU A 264 4.93 5.26 0.26
CA GLU A 264 4.98 6.14 1.42
C GLU A 264 5.26 5.30 2.65
N ILE A 265 6.43 5.47 3.25
CA ILE A 265 6.86 4.68 4.42
C ILE A 265 7.23 5.64 5.53
N TYR A 266 6.35 5.85 6.51
CA TYR A 266 6.63 6.84 7.54
C TYR A 266 6.08 6.55 8.92
N ASN A 267 6.74 7.10 9.94
CA ASN A 267 6.37 6.97 11.34
C ASN A 267 6.16 5.51 11.81
N ASN A 268 6.88 4.56 11.21
CA ASN A 268 6.91 3.18 11.69
C ASN A 268 8.01 3.01 12.76
N ARG A 269 7.78 2.10 13.70
CA ARG A 269 8.73 1.76 14.77
C ARG A 269 9.40 0.41 14.46
N PHE A 270 10.73 0.40 14.39
CA PHE A 270 11.54 -0.80 14.20
C PHE A 270 12.14 -1.26 15.54
N ALA A 271 11.72 -2.41 16.06
CA ALA A 271 12.10 -2.87 17.40
C ALA A 271 13.43 -3.64 17.42
N GLN A 272 13.54 -4.68 16.60
CA GLN A 272 14.78 -5.42 16.33
C GLN A 272 14.91 -5.55 14.82
N PRO A 273 15.46 -4.55 14.11
CA PRO A 273 15.72 -4.73 12.69
C PRO A 273 16.74 -5.87 12.54
N GLY A 274 16.44 -6.84 11.70
CA GLY A 274 17.32 -7.97 11.42
C GLY A 274 17.36 -8.20 9.93
N SER A 275 18.51 -7.93 9.31
CA SER A 275 18.77 -8.31 7.92
C SER A 275 19.76 -9.48 7.89
N PRO A 276 19.29 -10.72 7.65
CA PRO A 276 20.16 -11.89 7.58
C PRO A 276 20.85 -12.07 6.22
N TYR A 277 20.58 -11.20 5.24
CA TYR A 277 21.14 -11.31 3.88
C TYR A 277 21.88 -10.05 3.41
N GLY A 278 22.39 -9.23 4.34
CA GLY A 278 23.22 -8.07 4.00
C GLY A 278 22.50 -6.92 3.28
N GLY A 279 21.16 -6.96 3.21
CA GLY A 279 20.31 -5.91 2.64
C GLY A 279 19.82 -4.89 3.67
N SER A 280 19.10 -3.87 3.21
CA SER A 280 18.55 -2.82 4.09
C SER A 280 17.20 -3.19 4.72
N GLN A 281 16.87 -2.58 5.86
CA GLN A 281 15.56 -2.78 6.51
C GLN A 281 14.41 -2.24 5.63
N ILE A 282 14.67 -1.15 4.91
CA ILE A 282 13.80 -0.65 3.85
C ILE A 282 14.62 -0.69 2.56
N GLU A 283 14.29 -1.60 1.65
CA GLU A 283 14.98 -1.75 0.37
C GLU A 283 14.00 -1.60 -0.79
N MET A 284 14.02 -0.43 -1.41
CA MET A 284 13.13 -0.07 -2.50
C MET A 284 13.78 -0.44 -3.84
N ARG A 285 13.22 -1.42 -4.55
CA ARG A 285 13.71 -1.76 -5.89
C ARG A 285 12.93 -1.01 -6.96
N SER A 286 13.64 -0.12 -7.68
CA SER A 286 13.17 0.64 -8.85
C SER A 286 11.85 1.40 -8.64
N THR A 287 11.78 2.27 -7.63
CA THR A 287 10.56 3.05 -7.37
C THR A 287 10.78 4.48 -6.87
N SER A 288 9.72 5.25 -6.71
CA SER A 288 9.71 6.64 -6.21
C SER A 288 8.87 6.73 -4.94
N GLY A 289 9.04 7.78 -4.14
CA GLY A 289 8.29 7.83 -2.88
C GLY A 289 8.80 8.80 -1.84
N VAL A 290 8.28 8.63 -0.63
CA VAL A 290 8.71 9.33 0.58
C VAL A 290 8.96 8.33 1.71
N ILE A 291 10.07 8.50 2.41
CA ILE A 291 10.46 7.67 3.55
C ILE A 291 10.85 8.60 4.71
N PHE A 292 10.02 8.75 5.74
CA PHE A 292 10.31 9.73 6.78
C PHE A 292 9.83 9.38 8.18
N GLY A 293 10.47 9.95 9.20
CA GLY A 293 9.99 9.82 10.59
C GLY A 293 9.99 8.38 11.14
N ASN A 294 10.55 7.41 10.42
CA ASN A 294 10.69 6.05 10.91
C ASN A 294 11.78 6.00 11.99
N ALA A 295 11.59 5.21 13.04
CA ALA A 295 12.54 5.13 14.14
C ALA A 295 12.86 3.69 14.53
N SER A 296 14.15 3.38 14.69
CA SER A 296 14.62 2.14 15.30
C SER A 296 15.08 2.36 16.73
N SER A 297 14.61 1.50 17.63
CA SER A 297 15.08 1.44 19.03
C SER A 297 16.33 0.58 19.23
N SER A 298 16.70 -0.23 18.24
CA SER A 298 17.92 -1.04 18.28
C SER A 298 19.00 -0.39 17.41
N PRO A 299 20.16 -0.02 17.97
CA PRO A 299 21.17 0.80 17.29
C PRO A 299 21.85 0.09 16.11
N THR A 300 21.69 -1.23 15.93
CA THR A 300 22.65 -1.99 15.11
C THR A 300 22.25 -2.22 13.65
N GLN A 301 21.00 -2.07 13.20
CA GLN A 301 20.63 -2.55 11.85
C GLN A 301 19.46 -1.82 11.14
N PHE A 302 19.24 -0.51 11.35
CA PHE A 302 18.26 0.23 10.52
C PHE A 302 18.95 1.01 9.40
N SER A 303 18.71 0.59 8.16
CA SER A 303 19.16 1.26 6.93
C SER A 303 18.04 1.34 5.89
N ILE A 304 18.20 2.30 4.98
CA ILE A 304 17.26 2.57 3.90
C ILE A 304 18.06 2.58 2.61
N SER A 305 17.64 1.82 1.60
CA SER A 305 18.30 1.82 0.31
C SER A 305 17.32 1.79 -0.85
N ILE A 306 17.83 2.27 -1.98
CA ILE A 306 17.16 2.20 -3.27
C ILE A 306 18.09 1.63 -4.33
N ASP A 307 17.53 0.88 -5.26
CA ASP A 307 18.23 0.45 -6.46
C ASP A 307 17.52 0.85 -7.75
N HIS A 308 18.18 0.56 -8.86
CA HIS A 308 17.58 0.59 -10.19
C HIS A 308 18.16 -0.58 -10.98
N GLU A 309 17.46 -1.71 -10.97
CA GLU A 309 17.95 -2.99 -11.50
C GLU A 309 18.41 -2.90 -12.96
N ARG A 310 17.69 -2.13 -13.77
CA ARG A 310 18.03 -1.92 -15.19
C ARG A 310 19.40 -1.26 -15.39
N SER A 311 19.99 -0.66 -14.36
CA SER A 311 21.35 -0.10 -14.43
C SER A 311 22.44 -1.16 -14.63
N TYR A 312 22.24 -2.38 -14.14
CA TYR A 312 23.29 -3.41 -14.08
C TYR A 312 22.85 -4.79 -14.55
N ARG A 313 21.55 -5.11 -14.47
CA ARG A 313 20.98 -6.39 -14.93
C ARG A 313 20.97 -6.46 -16.45
N THR A 314 21.40 -7.61 -16.98
CA THR A 314 21.33 -7.93 -18.42
C THR A 314 20.11 -8.78 -18.76
N ASP A 315 19.50 -9.38 -17.75
CA ASP A 315 18.34 -10.27 -17.78
C ASP A 315 16.99 -9.54 -17.61
N CYS A 316 16.96 -8.21 -17.78
CA CYS A 316 15.68 -7.50 -17.71
C CYS A 316 14.72 -7.96 -18.84
N ALA A 317 13.51 -8.33 -18.45
CA ALA A 317 12.45 -8.83 -19.31
C ALA A 317 11.30 -7.81 -19.50
N GLY A 318 10.24 -8.22 -20.19
CA GLY A 318 9.02 -7.44 -20.34
C GLY A 318 9.24 -6.07 -21.02
N PRO A 319 8.62 -4.99 -20.54
CA PRO A 319 8.60 -3.71 -21.24
C PRO A 319 9.95 -2.95 -21.21
N TYR A 320 10.95 -3.45 -20.48
CA TYR A 320 12.25 -2.80 -20.30
C TYR A 320 13.27 -3.14 -21.39
N GLY A 321 13.16 -4.33 -21.98
CA GLY A 321 14.02 -4.78 -23.07
C GLY A 321 15.52 -4.75 -22.74
N GLY A 322 15.93 -5.26 -21.58
CA GLY A 322 17.34 -5.31 -21.17
C GLY A 322 17.85 -4.04 -20.46
N ARG A 323 19.18 -3.96 -20.33
CA ARG A 323 19.90 -2.95 -19.55
C ARG A 323 19.68 -1.52 -20.06
N ALA A 324 19.75 -0.55 -19.15
CA ALA A 324 19.81 0.88 -19.40
C ALA A 324 21.25 1.25 -19.79
N ASP A 325 21.65 0.90 -21.01
CA ASP A 325 23.00 1.11 -21.54
C ASP A 325 23.04 2.18 -22.64
N GLY A 326 21.90 2.82 -22.95
CA GLY A 326 21.80 3.86 -23.94
C GLY A 326 21.56 3.35 -25.36
N THR A 327 21.47 2.04 -25.58
CA THR A 327 21.23 1.46 -26.90
C THR A 327 19.76 1.52 -27.32
N ARG A 328 18.84 1.63 -26.35
CA ARG A 328 17.40 1.74 -26.66
C ARG A 328 17.05 3.17 -27.06
N SER A 329 16.18 3.32 -28.05
CA SER A 329 15.77 4.64 -28.55
C SER A 329 15.03 5.50 -27.50
N TRP A 330 14.50 4.86 -26.45
CA TRP A 330 13.86 5.53 -25.32
C TRP A 330 14.78 5.72 -24.11
N ASP A 331 16.01 5.23 -24.15
CA ASP A 331 17.02 5.64 -23.18
C ASP A 331 17.41 7.09 -23.50
N ARG A 332 17.07 8.00 -22.60
CA ARG A 332 17.30 9.43 -22.82
C ARG A 332 18.76 9.75 -22.50
N ASN A 333 19.63 9.41 -23.45
CA ASN A 333 21.05 9.75 -23.42
C ASN A 333 21.24 11.28 -23.45
N THR A 334 22.26 11.77 -22.77
CA THR A 334 22.71 13.17 -22.88
C THR A 334 24.23 13.22 -23.04
N SER A 335 24.78 14.40 -23.33
CA SER A 335 26.21 14.57 -23.54
C SER A 335 27.01 14.03 -22.33
N GLY A 336 27.84 13.01 -22.57
CA GLY A 336 28.67 12.37 -21.54
C GLY A 336 27.95 11.41 -20.58
N GLN A 337 26.65 11.13 -20.76
CA GLN A 337 25.88 10.23 -19.89
C GLN A 337 24.94 9.33 -20.71
N VAL A 338 25.14 8.02 -20.56
CA VAL A 338 24.24 7.00 -21.10
C VAL A 338 23.02 6.84 -20.20
N ALA A 339 21.86 6.59 -20.82
CA ALA A 339 20.58 6.34 -20.16
C ALA A 339 20.33 7.28 -18.97
N TRP A 340 20.63 8.58 -19.15
CA TRP A 340 20.57 9.58 -18.09
C TRP A 340 19.18 9.64 -17.43
N GLN A 341 18.14 9.42 -18.23
CA GLN A 341 16.88 8.88 -17.77
C GLN A 341 16.57 7.57 -18.49
N ALA A 342 16.23 6.56 -17.71
CA ALA A 342 15.76 5.27 -18.18
C ALA A 342 14.35 4.96 -17.65
N MET A 343 13.65 4.09 -18.35
CA MET A 343 12.38 3.54 -17.86
C MET A 343 12.60 2.77 -16.57
N GLY A 344 11.74 3.01 -15.59
CA GLY A 344 11.81 2.36 -14.27
C GLY A 344 12.81 3.00 -13.30
N GLN A 345 13.50 4.06 -13.73
CA GLN A 345 14.45 4.77 -12.89
C GLN A 345 13.72 5.45 -11.71
N PRO A 346 14.14 5.18 -10.46
CA PRO A 346 13.70 5.96 -9.30
C PRO A 346 13.76 7.45 -9.52
N GLY A 347 12.86 8.19 -8.87
CA GLY A 347 12.78 9.64 -9.02
C GLY A 347 12.04 10.12 -10.27
N TRP A 348 11.78 9.22 -11.22
CA TRP A 348 10.90 9.43 -12.36
C TRP A 348 9.70 8.51 -12.20
N GLY A 349 8.50 9.03 -12.43
CA GLY A 349 7.26 8.27 -12.21
C GLY A 349 6.22 8.48 -13.29
N PRO A 350 5.16 7.66 -13.24
CA PRO A 350 4.11 7.69 -14.23
C PRO A 350 3.31 9.01 -14.22
N PRO A 351 2.68 9.36 -15.36
CA PRO A 351 2.61 8.56 -16.59
C PRO A 351 3.97 8.47 -17.30
N GLN A 352 4.44 7.25 -17.54
CA GLN A 352 5.63 6.97 -18.33
C GLN A 352 5.18 6.06 -19.46
N ALA A 353 5.11 6.59 -20.68
CA ALA A 353 4.85 5.77 -21.85
C ALA A 353 5.95 4.69 -21.99
N THR A 354 5.64 3.61 -22.73
CA THR A 354 6.59 2.53 -23.10
C THR A 354 7.87 3.04 -23.78
N ASN A 355 7.91 4.29 -24.21
CA ASN A 355 9.05 4.93 -24.85
C ASN A 355 9.58 6.15 -24.07
N MET A 356 9.23 6.29 -22.78
CA MET A 356 9.62 7.43 -21.94
C MET A 356 9.16 8.80 -22.44
N SER A 357 8.25 8.91 -23.42
CA SER A 357 7.83 10.20 -23.97
C SER A 357 7.10 11.12 -22.97
N GLN A 358 6.50 10.55 -21.92
CA GLN A 358 5.69 11.29 -20.93
C GLN A 358 6.32 11.37 -19.53
N SER A 359 7.59 10.97 -19.35
CA SER A 359 8.22 10.86 -18.03
C SER A 359 8.04 12.10 -17.15
N THR A 360 7.48 11.90 -15.95
CA THR A 360 7.25 12.96 -14.97
C THR A 360 8.18 12.82 -13.78
N PHE A 361 8.57 13.95 -13.19
CA PHE A 361 9.35 13.93 -11.95
C PHE A 361 8.50 13.39 -10.79
N ALA A 362 9.05 12.43 -10.06
CA ALA A 362 8.43 11.85 -8.88
C ALA A 362 9.28 12.06 -7.61
N GLY A 363 10.60 11.95 -7.73
CA GLY A 363 11.53 12.02 -6.61
C GLY A 363 11.44 10.82 -5.65
N MET A 364 12.55 10.54 -4.97
CA MET A 364 12.59 9.74 -3.76
C MET A 364 13.10 10.63 -2.62
N PHE A 365 12.29 10.83 -1.59
CA PHE A 365 12.61 11.77 -0.52
C PHE A 365 12.77 11.02 0.80
N ALA A 366 13.88 11.25 1.50
CA ALA A 366 14.11 10.65 2.81
C ALA A 366 14.53 11.70 3.84
N TRP A 367 13.80 11.78 4.96
CA TRP A 367 14.17 12.68 6.05
C TRP A 367 13.71 12.21 7.43
N GLY A 368 14.42 12.63 8.47
CA GLY A 368 13.98 12.40 9.86
C GLY A 368 13.83 10.92 10.24
N ASN A 369 14.44 10.00 9.50
CA ASN A 369 14.48 8.60 9.88
C ASN A 369 15.63 8.40 10.88
N LEU A 370 15.39 7.70 11.98
CA LEU A 370 16.32 7.63 13.11
C LEU A 370 16.68 6.18 13.45
N ASN A 371 17.93 5.95 13.81
CA ASN A 371 18.41 4.71 14.41
C ASN A 371 19.18 5.00 15.70
N GLY A 372 18.59 4.68 16.85
CA GLY A 372 19.17 5.04 18.15
C GLY A 372 19.43 6.56 18.28
N GLY A 373 18.57 7.39 17.68
CA GLY A 373 18.72 8.85 17.63
C GLY A 373 19.58 9.39 16.48
N ASN A 374 20.34 8.55 15.77
CA ASN A 374 21.15 8.98 14.63
C ASN A 374 20.32 9.07 13.35
N LEU A 375 20.52 10.13 12.57
CA LEU A 375 19.85 10.29 11.29
C LEU A 375 20.30 9.22 10.29
N ILE A 376 19.33 8.54 9.70
CA ILE A 376 19.52 7.57 8.61
C ILE A 376 19.05 8.18 7.30
N ASN A 377 19.99 8.24 6.36
CA ASN A 377 19.75 8.68 5.00
C ASN A 377 19.47 7.49 4.09
N LEU A 378 18.78 7.76 3.00
CA LEU A 378 18.66 6.84 1.87
C LEU A 378 20.04 6.67 1.20
N GLY A 379 20.47 5.42 1.06
CA GLY A 379 21.63 5.03 0.25
C GLY A 379 21.21 4.44 -1.10
N VAL A 380 22.12 4.50 -2.08
CA VAL A 380 21.93 3.81 -3.38
C VAL A 380 22.66 2.47 -3.34
N VAL A 381 21.96 1.37 -3.55
CA VAL A 381 22.58 0.04 -3.73
C VAL A 381 23.30 0.04 -5.07
N ASN A 382 24.63 0.14 -5.00
CA ASN A 382 25.45 0.42 -6.17
C ASN A 382 26.10 -0.85 -6.74
N ASN A 383 25.30 -1.68 -7.40
CA ASN A 383 25.78 -2.92 -8.01
C ASN A 383 26.75 -2.63 -9.17
N ASN A 384 28.02 -2.99 -8.97
CA ASN A 384 29.13 -2.77 -9.92
C ASN A 384 29.31 -1.31 -10.37
N GLY A 385 28.98 -0.34 -9.52
CA GLY A 385 29.12 1.09 -9.83
C GLY A 385 28.01 1.68 -10.69
N ASN A 386 27.11 0.86 -11.26
CA ASN A 386 26.20 1.30 -12.31
C ASN A 386 24.94 1.99 -11.79
N THR A 387 24.36 1.57 -10.66
CA THR A 387 23.15 2.23 -10.15
C THR A 387 23.42 3.71 -9.85
N SER A 388 24.60 4.01 -9.32
CA SER A 388 25.01 5.37 -9.00
C SER A 388 25.24 6.28 -10.22
N THR A 389 25.31 5.74 -11.46
CA THR A 389 25.37 6.58 -12.66
C THR A 389 23.98 7.11 -13.04
N HIS A 390 22.94 6.31 -12.81
CA HIS A 390 21.55 6.65 -13.13
C HIS A 390 20.78 7.29 -11.97
N VAL A 391 21.08 6.93 -10.71
CA VAL A 391 20.37 7.44 -9.53
C VAL A 391 21.30 8.36 -8.73
N LYS A 392 21.07 9.67 -8.81
CA LYS A 392 21.91 10.72 -8.22
C LYS A 392 21.18 11.51 -7.13
N SER A 393 21.95 11.91 -6.12
CA SER A 393 21.48 12.86 -5.10
C SER A 393 21.18 14.21 -5.76
N ARG A 394 20.15 14.91 -5.26
CA ARG A 394 19.63 16.18 -5.78
C ARG A 394 19.09 16.12 -7.22
N ARG A 395 18.83 14.90 -7.70
CA ARG A 395 18.22 14.64 -9.02
C ARG A 395 17.10 13.64 -8.93
N GLU A 396 17.41 12.38 -8.64
CA GLU A 396 16.41 11.34 -8.41
C GLU A 396 15.99 11.27 -6.94
N TYR A 397 16.97 11.39 -6.03
CA TYR A 397 16.73 11.27 -4.61
C TYR A 397 17.27 12.46 -3.80
N PHE A 398 16.63 12.69 -2.66
CA PHE A 398 16.87 13.83 -1.78
C PHE A 398 16.86 13.36 -0.34
N ASN A 399 18.00 13.50 0.33
CA ASN A 399 18.12 13.23 1.76
C ASN A 399 17.83 14.49 2.58
N SER A 400 17.84 14.38 3.92
CA SER A 400 17.53 15.52 4.81
C SER A 400 18.36 16.78 4.51
N SER A 401 19.64 16.62 4.14
CA SER A 401 20.54 17.72 3.78
C SER A 401 20.19 18.41 2.46
N ASP A 402 19.36 17.78 1.63
CA ASP A 402 18.92 18.28 0.33
C ASP A 402 17.53 18.93 0.40
N ILE A 403 16.86 18.83 1.54
CA ILE A 403 15.48 19.28 1.76
C ILE A 403 15.48 20.41 2.78
N SER A 404 15.26 21.64 2.31
CA SER A 404 15.01 22.79 3.20
C SER A 404 13.66 22.65 3.90
N SER A 405 13.50 23.21 5.10
CA SER A 405 12.22 23.11 5.84
C SER A 405 11.94 24.29 6.75
N GLY A 406 10.66 24.51 7.06
CA GLY A 406 10.16 25.59 7.93
C GLY A 406 8.65 25.82 7.72
N SER A 407 8.11 26.92 8.21
CA SER A 407 6.73 27.34 7.91
C SER A 407 6.55 27.62 6.42
N LEU A 408 5.35 27.45 5.86
CA LEU A 408 5.12 27.77 4.44
C LEU A 408 5.51 29.22 4.10
N SER A 409 5.33 30.15 5.04
CA SER A 409 5.74 31.55 4.91
C SER A 409 7.25 31.76 4.84
N ALA A 410 8.05 30.84 5.38
CA ALA A 410 9.51 30.87 5.34
C ALA A 410 10.09 30.17 4.10
N ARG A 411 9.24 29.68 3.18
CA ARG A 411 9.71 29.07 1.93
C ARG A 411 10.45 30.11 1.09
N PRO A 412 11.68 29.82 0.60
CA PRO A 412 12.47 30.77 -0.18
C PRO A 412 11.72 31.34 -1.39
N ALA A 413 11.86 32.64 -1.64
CA ALA A 413 11.28 33.29 -2.81
C ALA A 413 11.91 32.79 -4.13
N THR A 414 13.18 32.39 -4.08
CA THR A 414 13.90 31.83 -5.23
C THR A 414 14.06 30.32 -5.12
N CYS A 415 14.08 29.64 -6.26
CA CYS A 415 14.31 28.20 -6.33
C CYS A 415 14.84 27.77 -7.70
N THR A 416 15.59 26.67 -7.71
CA THR A 416 16.17 26.07 -8.91
C THR A 416 15.31 24.91 -9.38
N ALA A 417 14.80 25.02 -10.60
CA ALA A 417 14.10 23.93 -11.29
C ALA A 417 15.08 23.10 -12.12
N GLY A 418 14.57 22.02 -12.70
CA GLY A 418 15.36 21.10 -13.52
C GLY A 418 15.71 19.81 -12.78
N PRO A 419 16.37 18.87 -13.47
CA PRO A 419 16.74 17.59 -12.89
C PRO A 419 17.95 17.72 -11.97
N ASP A 420 19.03 18.39 -12.38
CA ASP A 420 20.26 18.50 -11.59
C ASP A 420 20.20 19.69 -10.64
N GLY A 421 20.13 19.43 -9.33
CA GLY A 421 20.14 20.48 -8.30
C GLY A 421 18.78 21.09 -8.01
N ARG A 422 17.70 20.34 -8.24
CA ARG A 422 16.33 20.77 -7.96
C ARG A 422 16.17 21.18 -6.50
N SER A 423 15.57 22.34 -6.25
CA SER A 423 15.23 22.77 -4.89
C SER A 423 13.99 22.05 -4.37
N ILE A 424 14.07 21.52 -3.15
CA ILE A 424 12.98 20.87 -2.41
C ILE A 424 12.76 21.60 -1.09
N TYR A 425 11.49 21.84 -0.74
CA TYR A 425 11.09 22.48 0.50
C TYR A 425 10.00 21.70 1.21
N ARG A 426 10.14 21.46 2.51
CA ARG A 426 9.13 20.85 3.36
C ARG A 426 8.51 21.90 4.29
N ALA A 427 7.26 22.26 4.03
CA ALA A 427 6.50 23.09 4.94
C ALA A 427 6.02 22.26 6.14
N THR A 428 6.20 22.80 7.35
CA THR A 428 5.97 22.09 8.63
C THR A 428 4.69 22.49 9.35
N ASP A 429 3.92 23.42 8.79
CA ASP A 429 2.78 24.08 9.43
C ASP A 429 1.46 23.92 8.65
N GLN A 430 1.46 23.09 7.60
CA GLN A 430 0.31 22.93 6.70
C GLN A 430 -0.66 21.81 7.12
N ASN A 431 -0.21 20.89 7.96
CA ASN A 431 -1.03 19.79 8.49
C ASN A 431 -0.44 19.27 9.80
N SER A 432 -1.18 18.39 10.48
CA SER A 432 -0.80 17.82 11.77
C SER A 432 0.49 17.01 11.76
N LEU A 433 0.94 16.52 10.59
CA LEU A 433 2.21 15.80 10.45
C LEU A 433 3.38 16.74 10.14
N GLY A 434 3.11 18.01 9.85
CA GLY A 434 4.13 18.96 9.43
C GLY A 434 4.82 18.56 8.12
N VAL A 435 4.07 17.98 7.19
CA VAL A 435 4.61 17.54 5.89
C VAL A 435 3.75 18.06 4.74
N SER A 436 4.21 19.13 4.10
CA SER A 436 3.84 19.45 2.72
C SER A 436 5.11 19.70 1.91
N LEU A 437 5.41 18.80 0.98
CA LEU A 437 6.57 18.90 0.11
C LEU A 437 6.26 19.75 -1.11
N TYR A 438 7.11 20.74 -1.35
CA TYR A 438 7.11 21.57 -2.54
C TYR A 438 8.37 21.30 -3.35
N VAL A 439 8.20 21.30 -4.67
CA VAL A 439 9.29 21.15 -5.63
C VAL A 439 9.33 22.39 -6.50
N CYS A 440 10.53 22.84 -6.87
CA CYS A 440 10.65 23.90 -7.85
C CYS A 440 10.33 23.33 -9.25
N SER A 441 9.16 23.69 -9.79
CA SER A 441 8.67 23.17 -11.09
C SER A 441 9.21 23.97 -12.28
N SER A 442 9.42 25.26 -12.07
CA SER A 442 10.09 26.20 -12.96
C SER A 442 10.84 27.22 -12.11
N THR A 443 11.82 27.94 -12.66
CA THR A 443 12.63 28.90 -11.90
C THR A 443 11.77 29.79 -11.02
N ASN A 444 12.08 29.82 -9.72
CA ASN A 444 11.35 30.58 -8.68
C ASN A 444 9.86 30.24 -8.55
N THR A 445 9.41 29.08 -9.04
CA THR A 445 8.03 28.61 -8.95
C THR A 445 7.97 27.32 -8.15
N TRP A 446 7.43 27.41 -6.95
CA TRP A 446 7.17 26.25 -6.09
C TRP A 446 5.81 25.64 -6.37
N THR A 447 5.77 24.34 -6.63
CA THR A 447 4.53 23.57 -6.79
C THR A 447 4.40 22.57 -5.66
N LEU A 448 3.20 22.45 -5.08
CA LEU A 448 2.90 21.41 -4.10
C LEU A 448 3.01 20.05 -4.79
N HIS A 449 3.86 19.18 -4.25
CA HIS A 449 4.18 17.89 -4.84
C HIS A 449 3.60 16.73 -4.06
N TYR A 450 3.54 16.87 -2.73
CA TYR A 450 3.06 15.82 -1.84
C TYR A 450 2.58 16.40 -0.51
N THR A 451 1.46 15.88 -0.02
CA THR A 451 1.00 16.01 1.36
C THR A 451 0.46 14.63 1.77
N PRO A 452 0.84 14.07 2.93
CA PRO A 452 0.31 12.78 3.35
C PRO A 452 -1.21 12.81 3.45
N TYR A 453 -1.85 11.68 3.12
CA TYR A 453 -3.28 11.53 3.32
C TYR A 453 -3.64 11.51 4.80
N ILE A 454 -4.89 11.79 5.15
CA ILE A 454 -5.35 11.86 6.55
C ILE A 454 -5.09 10.55 7.29
N TYR A 455 -4.58 10.65 8.53
CA TYR A 455 -4.42 9.55 9.48
C TYR A 455 -5.24 9.86 10.75
N PRO A 456 -5.93 8.87 11.36
CA PRO A 456 -6.13 7.51 10.88
C PRO A 456 -6.88 7.46 9.53
N HIS A 457 -6.73 6.38 8.76
CA HIS A 457 -7.45 6.25 7.50
C HIS A 457 -8.98 6.28 7.74
N PRO A 458 -9.79 6.95 6.89
CA PRO A 458 -11.24 7.09 7.14
C PRO A 458 -11.99 5.76 7.34
N LEU A 459 -11.54 4.68 6.70
CA LEU A 459 -12.11 3.32 6.87
C LEU A 459 -11.98 2.78 8.31
N GLN A 460 -11.10 3.33 9.15
CA GLN A 460 -11.04 2.96 10.57
C GLN A 460 -12.32 3.33 11.32
N THR A 461 -12.90 4.49 10.99
CA THR A 461 -14.01 5.12 11.71
C THR A 461 -15.40 4.75 11.18
N GLY A 462 -15.49 3.88 10.16
CA GLY A 462 -16.76 3.45 9.57
C GLY A 462 -17.43 4.48 8.66
N ALA A 463 -16.77 5.61 8.36
CA ALA A 463 -17.24 6.55 7.36
C ALA A 463 -17.06 5.95 5.96
N PRO A 464 -18.13 5.79 5.16
CA PRO A 464 -17.99 5.50 3.73
C PRO A 464 -17.13 6.60 3.12
N GLY A 465 -16.13 6.21 2.32
CA GLY A 465 -15.20 7.15 1.68
C GLY A 465 -15.95 8.21 0.87
N GLY A 466 -16.13 9.38 1.48
CA GLY A 466 -16.74 10.54 0.86
C GLY A 466 -15.78 11.17 -0.14
N THR A 467 -16.21 11.24 -1.40
CA THR A 467 -15.69 12.15 -2.41
C THR A 467 -15.53 13.55 -1.82
N GLY A 468 -14.39 14.19 -2.08
CA GLY A 468 -13.89 15.34 -1.33
C GLY A 468 -14.86 16.53 -1.16
N GLY A 469 -14.67 17.23 -0.04
CA GLY A 469 -15.24 18.55 0.21
C GLY A 469 -15.48 18.85 1.70
N GLY A 470 -14.60 19.67 2.29
CA GLY A 470 -14.96 20.61 3.37
C GLY A 470 -15.14 20.08 4.79
N GLY A 471 -14.09 20.25 5.61
CA GLY A 471 -14.14 20.71 7.01
C GLY A 471 -14.99 19.97 8.03
N ALA A 472 -14.35 19.14 8.87
CA ALA A 472 -14.81 18.88 10.23
C ALA A 472 -13.61 18.65 11.18
N SER A 473 -13.78 19.16 12.40
CA SER A 473 -12.80 19.48 13.46
C SER A 473 -11.80 18.38 13.85
N THR A 474 -10.54 18.80 14.09
CA THR A 474 -9.32 18.00 14.27
C THR A 474 -8.74 18.05 15.70
N VAL A 475 -9.43 17.51 16.71
CA VAL A 475 -8.81 17.39 18.05
C VAL A 475 -8.69 15.92 18.46
N PRO A 476 -7.50 15.30 18.28
CA PRO A 476 -7.18 14.01 18.87
C PRO A 476 -7.14 14.10 20.41
N PRO A 477 -7.41 13.01 21.14
CA PRO A 477 -7.29 12.99 22.59
C PRO A 477 -5.84 13.24 23.05
N PRO A 478 -5.63 13.86 24.23
CA PRO A 478 -4.31 14.19 24.73
C PRO A 478 -3.47 12.93 25.02
N ALA A 479 -2.15 13.07 24.86
CA ALA A 479 -1.18 11.99 25.05
C ALA A 479 -1.18 11.43 26.50
N PRO A 480 -0.92 10.12 26.70
CA PRO A 480 -0.83 9.53 28.04
C PRO A 480 0.33 10.13 28.85
N SER A 481 0.03 10.63 30.04
CA SER A 481 0.96 11.43 30.85
C SER A 481 1.89 10.64 31.79
N ASN A 482 1.88 9.30 31.77
CA ASN A 482 2.45 8.51 32.88
C ASN A 482 3.49 7.45 32.46
N LEU A 483 4.33 7.72 31.46
CA LEU A 483 5.50 6.89 31.18
C LEU A 483 6.75 7.52 31.79
N THR A 484 7.09 7.12 33.02
CA THR A 484 8.41 7.35 33.61
C THR A 484 9.36 6.25 33.17
N VAL A 485 10.46 6.62 32.53
CA VAL A 485 11.59 5.73 32.22
C VAL A 485 12.23 5.29 33.54
N GLN A 486 12.27 3.99 33.79
CA GLN A 486 13.23 3.38 34.73
C GLN A 486 14.42 2.86 33.93
#